data_AF-A0A662TV67-F1
#
_entry.id   AF-A0A662TV67-F1
#
_cell.length_a   1.000
_cell.length_b   1.000
_cell.length_c   1.000
_cell.angle_alpha   90.00
_cell.angle_beta   90.00
_cell.angle_gamma   90.00
#
_symmetry.space_group_name_H-M   'P 1'
#
loop_
_entity.id
_entity.type
_entity.pdbx_description
1 polymer ?
#
loop_
_entity_poly.entity_id
_entity_poly.type
_entity_poly.pdbx_seq_one_letter_code
_entity_poly.pdbx_strand_id
1 'polypeptide(L)'
;MKIFGNKWSEVREESEGLSYSMELQVVREGYDRKTEWFQPRVAVLPNGRLLLTAVKTALWGSDIFEGMWQSISWDFGRSWSEFRHIKVFNVRMLPDGCKEAATVETGKLHKPTEKVLYFGS
;
A
#
# COMPACT_ATOMS: atom_id res chain seq x y z
N MET A 1 7.56 -2.09 -12.12
CA MET A 1 6.52 -2.93 -11.47
C MET A 1 5.68 -3.63 -12.54
N LYS A 2 5.23 -4.87 -12.34
CA LYS A 2 4.38 -5.59 -13.31
C LYS A 2 3.03 -5.92 -12.67
N ILE A 3 1.94 -5.46 -13.27
CA ILE A 3 0.57 -5.83 -12.89
C ILE A 3 0.20 -7.09 -13.65
N PHE A 4 -0.46 -8.03 -12.98
CA PHE A 4 -0.96 -9.25 -13.59
C PHE A 4 -2.48 -9.22 -13.45
N GLY A 5 -3.17 -9.12 -14.59
CA GLY A 5 -4.61 -9.33 -14.66
C GLY A 5 -4.87 -10.84 -14.74
N ASN A 6 -5.63 -11.37 -13.79
CA ASN A 6 -6.25 -12.68 -13.98
C ASN A 6 -7.65 -12.44 -14.52
N LYS A 7 -7.94 -12.99 -15.70
CA LYS A 7 -9.27 -12.98 -16.32
C LYS A 7 -10.16 -13.94 -15.53
N TRP A 8 -10.77 -13.46 -14.45
CA TRP A 8 -11.88 -14.17 -13.81
C TRP A 8 -13.16 -13.90 -14.58
N SER A 9 -14.09 -14.85 -14.57
CA SER A 9 -15.40 -14.73 -15.22
C SER A 9 -16.08 -13.43 -14.81
N GLU A 10 -16.58 -12.69 -15.80
CA GLU A 10 -17.37 -11.48 -15.63
C GLU A 10 -18.54 -11.77 -14.67
N VAL A 11 -18.45 -11.31 -13.42
CA VAL A 11 -19.60 -11.36 -12.51
C VAL A 11 -20.47 -10.16 -12.86
N ARG A 12 -21.54 -10.41 -13.61
CA ARG A 12 -22.58 -9.42 -13.89
C ARG A 12 -23.65 -9.57 -12.83
N GLU A 13 -23.65 -8.68 -11.85
CA GLU A 13 -24.75 -8.58 -10.90
C GLU A 13 -25.61 -7.38 -11.30
N GLU A 14 -26.82 -7.65 -11.77
CA GLU A 14 -27.82 -6.61 -12.07
C GLU A 14 -28.48 -6.17 -10.76
N SER A 15 -27.93 -5.14 -10.12
CA SER A 15 -28.67 -4.33 -9.15
C SER A 15 -29.21 -3.09 -9.86
N GLU A 16 -30.51 -2.81 -9.71
CA GLU A 16 -31.28 -1.70 -10.32
C GLU A 16 -30.44 -0.61 -11.02
N GLY A 17 -30.21 -0.78 -12.32
CA GLY A 17 -29.78 0.28 -13.24
C GLY A 17 -28.27 0.55 -13.42
N LEU A 18 -27.37 -0.20 -12.78
CA LEU A 18 -25.92 -0.03 -12.95
C LEU A 18 -25.24 -1.32 -13.40
N SER A 19 -24.77 -1.36 -14.66
CA SER A 19 -23.86 -2.40 -15.13
C SER A 19 -22.43 -2.03 -14.75
N TYR A 20 -21.73 -2.90 -14.02
CA TYR A 20 -20.32 -2.72 -13.69
C TYR A 20 -19.54 -4.01 -13.97
N SER A 21 -18.23 -3.88 -14.20
CA SER A 21 -17.30 -5.00 -14.34
C SER A 21 -16.17 -4.85 -13.32
N MET A 22 -15.82 -5.92 -12.62
CA MET A 22 -14.70 -5.95 -11.69
C MET A 22 -13.52 -6.71 -12.30
N GLU A 23 -12.30 -6.18 -12.13
CA GLU A 23 -11.06 -6.84 -12.50
C GLU A 23 -10.12 -6.86 -11.29
N LEU A 24 -9.56 -8.03 -10.95
CA LEU A 24 -8.54 -8.14 -9.91
C LEU A 24 -7.19 -7.69 -10.47
N GLN A 25 -6.64 -6.62 -9.92
CA GLN A 25 -5.28 -6.18 -10.18
C GLN A 25 -4.36 -6.53 -9.01
N VAL A 26 -3.26 -7.22 -9.30
CA VAL A 26 -2.25 -7.56 -8.31
C VAL A 26 -1.01 -6.71 -8.52
N VAL A 27 -0.68 -5.92 -7.50
CA VAL A 27 0.60 -5.20 -7.39
C VAL A 27 1.62 -6.13 -6.72
N ARG A 28 2.76 -6.36 -7.39
CA ARG A 28 3.87 -7.16 -6.84
C ARG A 28 5.23 -6.58 -7.17
N GLU A 29 6.16 -6.71 -6.23
CA GLU A 29 7.54 -6.27 -6.37
C GLU A 29 8.46 -7.10 -5.45
N GLY A 30 9.62 -7.52 -5.99
CA GLY A 30 10.80 -7.87 -5.18
C GLY A 30 10.64 -9.00 -4.17
N TYR A 31 9.89 -10.07 -4.47
CA TYR A 31 9.77 -11.22 -3.58
C TYR A 31 11.12 -11.95 -3.42
N ASP A 32 11.68 -11.90 -2.22
CA ASP A 32 13.02 -12.41 -1.89
C ASP A 32 12.99 -13.66 -0.99
N ARG A 33 11.79 -14.20 -0.71
CA ARG A 33 11.54 -15.31 0.23
C ARG A 33 11.99 -15.06 1.67
N LYS A 34 12.27 -13.81 2.04
CA LYS A 34 12.58 -13.38 3.40
C LYS A 34 11.53 -12.43 3.93
N THR A 35 11.00 -11.59 3.05
CA THR A 35 10.03 -10.56 3.37
C THR A 35 8.77 -10.69 2.52
N GLU A 36 7.67 -10.16 3.05
CA GLU A 36 6.42 -9.97 2.32
C GLU A 36 5.89 -8.55 2.47
N TRP A 37 4.96 -8.20 1.59
CA TRP A 37 4.18 -6.97 1.69
C TRP A 37 2.97 -7.23 2.59
N PHE A 38 2.86 -6.47 3.68
CA PHE A 38 1.85 -6.64 4.71
C PHE A 38 1.01 -5.38 4.90
N GLN A 39 -0.25 -5.58 5.28
CA GLN A 39 -1.25 -4.54 5.56
C GLN A 39 -1.29 -3.39 4.52
N PRO A 40 -1.58 -3.64 3.23
CA PRO A 40 -1.70 -2.57 2.26
C PRO A 40 -2.89 -1.63 2.59
N ARG A 41 -2.72 -0.33 2.34
CA ARG A 41 -3.78 0.71 2.39
C ARG A 41 -3.69 1.60 1.18
N VAL A 42 -4.84 1.99 0.64
CA VAL A 42 -4.93 2.91 -0.50
C VAL A 42 -5.71 4.15 -0.12
N ALA A 43 -5.23 5.33 -0.53
CA ALA A 43 -5.92 6.61 -0.39
C ALA A 43 -6.00 7.34 -1.73
N VAL A 44 -7.09 8.07 -1.94
CA VAL A 44 -7.25 9.01 -3.06
C VAL A 44 -6.76 10.38 -2.59
N LEU A 45 -5.80 10.97 -3.30
CA LEU A 45 -5.28 12.31 -3.04
C LEU A 45 -6.15 13.38 -3.73
N PRO A 46 -6.15 14.64 -3.25
CA PRO A 46 -6.96 15.71 -3.82
C PRO A 46 -6.76 15.94 -5.33
N ASN A 47 -5.56 15.68 -5.84
CA ASN A 47 -5.23 15.79 -7.26
C ASN A 47 -5.52 14.53 -8.07
N GLY A 48 -6.33 13.60 -7.56
CA GLY A 48 -6.76 12.39 -8.25
C GLY A 48 -5.75 11.24 -8.29
N ARG A 49 -4.53 11.46 -7.78
CA ARG A 49 -3.53 10.39 -7.63
C ARG A 49 -3.93 9.41 -6.53
N LEU A 50 -3.47 8.17 -6.64
CA LEU A 50 -3.63 7.18 -5.58
C LEU A 50 -2.31 6.98 -4.84
N LEU A 51 -2.37 6.93 -3.51
CA LEU A 51 -1.27 6.56 -2.64
C LEU A 51 -1.54 5.15 -2.10
N LEU A 52 -0.64 4.22 -2.38
CA LEU A 52 -0.59 2.90 -1.76
C LEU A 52 0.51 2.90 -0.70
N THR A 53 0.19 2.51 0.51
CA THR A 53 1.18 2.24 1.57
C THR A 53 1.12 0.78 1.98
N ALA A 54 2.27 0.22 2.37
CA ALA A 54 2.39 -1.14 2.88
C ALA A 54 3.63 -1.24 3.78
N VAL A 55 3.63 -2.23 4.68
CA VAL A 55 4.78 -2.54 5.53
C VAL A 55 5.50 -3.76 4.95
N LYS A 56 6.83 -3.81 5.06
CA LYS A 56 7.54 -5.07 4.86
C LYS A 56 7.63 -5.85 6.17
N THR A 57 7.32 -7.13 6.15
CA THR A 57 7.43 -8.02 7.32
C THR A 57 8.31 -9.22 7.01
N ALA A 58 9.02 -9.73 8.02
CA ALA A 58 9.80 -10.96 7.87
C ALA A 58 8.88 -12.19 7.87
N LEU A 59 9.09 -13.10 6.91
CA LEU A 59 8.25 -14.29 6.71
C LEU A 59 8.37 -15.35 7.82
N TRP A 60 9.46 -15.33 8.58
CA TRP A 60 9.77 -16.40 9.54
C TRP A 60 9.03 -16.25 10.88
N GLY A 61 8.34 -15.13 11.10
CA GLY A 61 7.62 -14.87 12.35
C GLY A 61 6.49 -13.86 12.18
N SER A 62 5.59 -13.80 13.16
CA SER A 62 4.52 -12.81 13.19
C SER A 62 5.04 -11.44 13.63
N ASP A 63 4.49 -10.38 13.04
CA ASP A 63 4.66 -8.99 13.50
C ASP A 63 6.12 -8.49 13.58
N ILE A 64 6.99 -9.01 12.71
CA ILE A 64 8.37 -8.54 12.57
C ILE A 64 8.43 -7.52 11.43
N PHE A 65 8.14 -6.25 11.76
CA PHE A 65 8.06 -5.16 10.79
C PHE A 65 9.45 -4.57 10.44
N GLU A 66 9.68 -4.29 9.17
CA GLU A 66 10.92 -3.73 8.61
C GLU A 66 10.74 -2.29 8.07
N GLY A 67 9.66 -1.62 8.48
CA GLY A 67 9.34 -0.24 8.10
C GLY A 67 8.34 -0.12 6.95
N MET A 68 7.90 1.11 6.72
CA MET A 68 6.77 1.42 5.85
C MET A 68 7.18 1.99 4.49
N TRP A 69 6.49 1.57 3.45
CA TRP A 69 6.77 1.90 2.06
C TRP A 69 5.55 2.52 1.40
N GLN A 70 5.79 3.29 0.34
CA GLN A 70 4.74 3.89 -0.48
C GLN A 70 4.96 3.67 -1.97
N SER A 71 3.86 3.62 -2.72
CA SER A 71 3.84 3.68 -4.17
C SER A 71 2.72 4.63 -4.62
N ILE A 72 2.92 5.32 -5.75
CA ILE A 72 1.96 6.29 -6.29
C ILE A 72 1.44 5.78 -7.63
N SER A 73 0.14 5.92 -7.84
CA SER A 73 -0.48 5.81 -9.16
C SER A 73 -0.95 7.19 -9.64
N TRP A 74 -0.72 7.44 -10.93
CA TRP A 74 -1.17 8.65 -11.64
C TRP A 74 -2.30 8.37 -12.64
N ASP A 75 -2.74 7.12 -12.74
CA ASP A 75 -3.66 6.62 -13.75
C ASP A 75 -4.77 5.74 -13.15
N PHE A 76 -5.27 6.14 -11.97
CA PHE A 76 -6.37 5.49 -11.26
C PHE A 76 -6.11 4.00 -10.96
N GLY A 77 -4.87 3.66 -10.61
CA GLY A 77 -4.45 2.33 -10.19
C GLY A 77 -4.02 1.41 -11.33
N ARG A 78 -4.12 1.84 -12.59
CA ARG A 78 -3.71 1.04 -13.76
C ARG A 78 -2.22 0.78 -13.81
N SER A 79 -1.40 1.66 -13.25
CA SER A 79 0.03 1.47 -13.01
C SER A 79 0.44 2.14 -11.71
N TRP A 80 1.58 1.70 -11.17
CA TRP A 80 2.16 2.31 -9.97
C TRP A 80 3.67 2.46 -10.09
N SER A 81 4.20 3.44 -9.36
CA SER A 81 5.64 3.63 -9.19
C SER A 81 6.28 2.43 -8.47
N GLU A 82 7.61 2.37 -8.51
CA GLU A 82 8.36 1.53 -7.58
C GLU A 82 8.06 1.91 -6.13
N PHE A 83 8.10 0.94 -5.22
CA PHE A 83 7.92 1.25 -3.80
C PHE A 83 9.13 2.01 -3.28
N ARG A 84 8.85 3.05 -2.50
CA ARG A 84 9.86 3.88 -1.83
C ARG A 84 9.67 3.80 -0.33
N HIS A 85 10.77 3.59 0.38
CA HIS A 85 10.78 3.57 1.84
C HIS A 85 10.46 4.96 2.40
N ILE A 86 9.50 5.03 3.32
CA ILE A 86 9.13 6.26 4.02
C ILE A 86 10.05 6.40 5.24
N LYS A 87 11.18 7.09 5.07
CA LYS A 87 12.28 7.12 6.04
C LYS A 87 11.91 7.48 7.48
N VAL A 88 10.89 8.32 7.68
CA VAL A 88 10.44 8.72 9.03
C VAL A 88 9.78 7.56 9.80
N PHE A 89 9.36 6.51 9.11
CA PHE A 89 8.77 5.30 9.66
C PHE A 89 9.70 4.08 9.57
N ASN A 90 11.00 4.35 9.57
CA ASN A 90 12.00 3.29 9.67
C ASN A 90 11.96 2.64 11.06
N VAL A 91 12.45 1.41 11.15
CA VAL A 91 12.65 0.72 12.43
C VAL A 91 13.65 1.50 13.28
N ARG A 92 13.27 1.76 14.53
CA ARG A 92 14.11 2.40 15.55
C ARG A 92 14.59 1.37 16.55
N MET A 93 15.89 1.36 16.82
CA MET A 93 16.47 0.60 17.93
C MET A 93 16.31 1.38 19.22
N LEU A 94 15.81 0.72 20.26
CA LEU A 94 15.69 1.25 21.60
C LEU A 94 16.94 0.91 22.44
N PRO A 95 17.22 1.65 23.54
CA PRO A 95 18.43 1.44 24.35
C PRO A 95 18.57 0.04 24.97
N ASP A 96 17.45 -0.66 25.15
CA ASP A 96 17.36 -2.02 25.68
C ASP A 96 17.55 -3.11 24.60
N GLY A 97 17.78 -2.72 23.34
CA GLY A 97 17.91 -3.64 22.21
C GLY A 97 16.59 -4.02 21.54
N CYS A 98 15.45 -3.54 22.03
CA CYS A 98 14.16 -3.72 21.38
C CYS A 98 14.08 -2.93 20.07
N LYS A 99 13.23 -3.38 19.16
CA LYS A 99 12.89 -2.68 17.91
C LYS A 99 11.50 -2.09 18.02
N GLU A 100 11.40 -0.82 17.71
CA GLU A 100 10.13 -0.13 17.50
C GLU A 100 9.95 0.10 16.01
N ALA A 101 8.79 -0.29 15.48
CA ALA A 101 8.47 -0.11 14.08
C ALA A 101 7.06 0.46 13.95
N ALA A 102 6.88 1.38 13.01
CA ALA A 102 5.54 1.83 12.66
C ALA A 102 4.81 0.71 11.95
N THR A 103 3.62 0.38 12.47
CA THR A 103 2.61 -0.34 11.71
C THR A 103 1.71 0.65 11.00
N VAL A 104 0.99 0.18 9.99
CA VAL A 104 0.15 1.03 9.17
C VAL A 104 -1.17 1.36 9.88
N GLU A 105 -1.45 2.65 9.95
CA GLU A 105 -2.74 3.18 10.37
C GLU A 105 -3.62 3.55 9.16
N THR A 106 -4.89 3.89 9.38
CA THR A 106 -5.67 4.51 8.29
C THR A 106 -5.35 6.00 8.22
N GLY A 107 -4.66 6.40 7.16
CA GLY A 107 -4.26 7.79 6.95
C GLY A 107 -5.45 8.74 6.84
N LYS A 108 -5.25 9.98 7.28
CA LYS A 108 -6.24 11.06 7.17
C LYS A 108 -5.69 12.19 6.31
N LEU A 109 -6.51 12.73 5.42
CA LEU A 109 -6.12 13.88 4.62
C LEU A 109 -6.04 15.14 5.50
N HIS A 110 -4.87 15.78 5.51
CA HIS A 110 -4.67 17.13 6.03
C HIS A 110 -4.94 18.15 4.92
N LYS A 111 -6.18 18.65 4.88
CA LYS A 111 -6.67 19.54 3.82
C LYS A 111 -5.74 20.72 3.49
N PRO A 112 -5.17 21.48 4.45
CA PRO A 112 -4.35 22.65 4.13
C PRO A 112 -3.08 22.35 3.34
N THR A 113 -2.48 21.16 3.55
CA THR A 113 -1.25 20.78 2.85
C THR A 113 -1.49 19.71 1.79
N GLU A 114 -2.73 19.24 1.66
CA GLU A 114 -3.13 18.11 0.81
C GLU A 114 -2.36 16.81 1.10
N LYS A 115 -1.80 16.70 2.30
CA LYS A 115 -0.97 15.55 2.69
C LYS A 115 -1.77 14.49 3.41
N VAL A 116 -1.37 13.23 3.29
CA VAL A 116 -1.93 12.17 4.13
C VAL A 116 -1.13 12.09 5.43
N LEU A 117 -1.77 12.45 6.54
CA LEU A 117 -1.22 12.28 7.89
C LEU A 117 -0.86 10.80 8.08
N TYR A 118 0.24 10.56 8.80
CA TYR A 118 0.94 9.27 8.90
C TYR A 118 1.76 8.85 7.69
N PHE A 119 1.67 9.49 6.50
CA PHE A 119 2.38 8.97 5.31
C PHE A 119 3.22 10.00 4.57
N GLY A 120 3.14 11.29 4.94
CA GLY A 120 4.09 12.31 4.49
C GLY A 120 4.02 12.69 3.01
N SER A 121 3.13 12.08 2.23
CA SER A 121 2.83 12.40 0.83
C SER A 121 2.26 13.80 0.69
#